data_AF-A0A0W8E2I1-F1
#
_entry.id   AF-A0A0W8E2I1-F1
#
_cell.length_a   1.000
_cell.length_b   1.000
_cell.length_c   1.000
_cell.angle_alpha   90.00
_cell.angle_beta   90.00
_cell.angle_gamma   90.00
#
_symmetry.space_group_name_H-M   'P 1'
#
loop_
_entity.id
_entity.type
_entity.pdbx_description
1 polymer ?
#
loop_
_entity_poly.entity_id
_entity_poly.type
_entity_poly.pdbx_seq_one_letter_code
_entity_poly.pdbx_strand_id
1 'polypeptide(L)' 'MDRENYRATALQETRKKIRDLKEFNIPVILKTIEQYEQAGVEELFLEQQKTLLDKVYIRLRELEDKEQRLLAEL' A
#
# COMPACT_ATOMS: atom_id res chain seq x y z
N MET A 1 11.64 -20.35 17.62
CA MET A 1 10.32 -19.80 17.23
C MET A 1 9.72 -20.81 16.27
N ASP A 2 8.59 -21.42 16.64
CA ASP A 2 7.96 -22.47 15.84
C ASP A 2 7.43 -21.91 14.51
N ARG A 3 7.46 -22.72 13.44
CA ARG A 3 7.04 -22.31 12.08
C ARG A 3 5.64 -21.73 12.04
N GLU A 4 4.74 -22.29 12.85
CA GLU A 4 3.34 -21.85 12.95
C GLU A 4 3.23 -20.44 13.56
N ASN A 5 4.01 -20.15 14.60
CA ASN A 5 4.04 -18.85 15.26
C ASN A 5 4.66 -17.75 14.36
N TYR A 6 5.67 -18.14 13.56
CA TYR A 6 6.23 -17.25 12.52
C TYR A 6 5.19 -16.89 11.45
N ARG A 7 4.41 -17.86 10.97
CA ARG A 7 3.39 -17.64 9.93
C ARG A 7 2.24 -16.75 10.41
N ALA A 8 1.73 -17.00 11.61
CA ALA A 8 0.69 -16.16 12.20
C ALA A 8 1.15 -14.70 12.36
N THR A 9 2.40 -14.51 12.81
CA THR A 9 3.00 -13.18 12.94
C THR A 9 3.17 -12.51 11.56
N ALA A 10 3.70 -13.23 10.57
CA ALA A 10 3.88 -12.72 9.21
C ALA A 10 2.54 -12.33 8.56
N LEU A 11 1.47 -13.07 8.83
CA LEU A 11 0.12 -12.76 8.36
C LEU A 11 -0.41 -11.48 9.02
N GLN A 12 -0.27 -11.35 10.34
CA GLN A 12 -0.69 -10.16 11.08
C GLN A 12 0.04 -8.90 10.57
N GLU A 13 1.36 -8.98 10.39
CA GLU A 13 2.16 -7.87 9.85
C GLU A 13 1.77 -7.52 8.41
N THR A 14 1.50 -8.53 7.58
CA THR A 14 1.09 -8.32 6.18
C THR A 14 -0.26 -7.60 6.13
N ARG A 15 -1.23 -8.05 6.93
CA ARG A 15 -2.54 -7.38 7.09
C ARG A 15 -2.43 -5.96 7.61
N LYS A 16 -1.54 -5.72 8.57
CA LYS A 16 -1.29 -4.36 9.06
C LYS A 16 -0.78 -3.46 7.93
N LYS A 17 0.21 -3.90 7.17
CA LYS A 17 0.74 -3.12 6.03
C LYS A 17 -0.32 -2.87 4.96
N ILE A 18 -1.13 -3.86 4.62
CA ILE A 18 -2.26 -3.70 3.67
C ILE A 18 -3.21 -2.59 4.16
N ARG A 19 -3.61 -2.66 5.43
CA ARG A 19 -4.49 -1.67 6.05
C ARG A 19 -3.88 -0.28 6.03
N ASP A 20 -2.62 -0.16 6.46
CA ASP A 20 -1.92 1.12 6.50
C ASP A 20 -1.90 1.78 5.11
N LEU A 21 -1.63 0.98 4.06
CA LEU A 21 -1.65 1.47 2.68
C LEU A 21 -3.04 1.94 2.24
N LYS A 22 -4.09 1.16 2.53
CA LYS A 22 -5.47 1.45 2.11
C LYS A 22 -6.10 2.63 2.87
N GLU A 23 -5.89 2.70 4.18
CA GLU A 23 -6.55 3.67 5.05
C GLU A 23 -5.78 5.00 5.15
N PHE A 24 -4.46 4.99 4.93
CA PHE A 24 -3.64 6.19 5.09
C PHE A 24 -2.87 6.56 3.83
N ASN A 25 -2.00 5.69 3.30
CA ASN A 25 -1.09 6.10 2.21
C ASN A 25 -1.83 6.48 0.93
N ILE A 26 -2.75 5.63 0.46
CA ILE A 26 -3.52 5.88 -0.78
C ILE A 26 -4.36 7.16 -0.63
N PRO A 27 -5.19 7.34 0.43
CA PRO A 27 -5.97 8.56 0.60
C PRO A 27 -5.14 9.84 0.69
N VAL A 28 -3.99 9.80 1.36
CA VAL A 28 -3.10 10.96 1.48
C VAL A 28 -2.56 11.35 0.10
N ILE A 29 -2.06 10.40 -0.69
CA ILE A 29 -1.51 10.68 -2.03
C ILE A 29 -2.61 11.23 -2.94
N LEU A 30 -3.80 10.61 -2.94
CA LEU A 30 -4.95 11.08 -3.73
C LEU A 30 -5.34 12.51 -3.37
N LYS A 31 -5.41 12.83 -2.07
CA LYS A 31 -5.68 14.18 -1.60
C LYS A 31 -4.61 15.17 -2.03
N THR A 32 -3.33 14.78 -2.00
CA THR A 32 -2.24 15.63 -2.48
C THR A 32 -2.35 15.90 -3.98
N ILE A 33 -2.70 14.90 -4.79
CA ILE A 33 -2.95 15.08 -6.23
C ILE A 33 -4.07 16.10 -6.44
N GLU A 34 -5.21 15.92 -5.77
CA GLU A 34 -6.35 16.85 -5.85
C GLU A 34 -5.95 18.28 -5.48
N GLN A 35 -5.18 18.45 -4.40
CA GLN A 35 -4.69 19.76 -3.96
C GLN A 35 -3.74 20.41 -4.98
N TYR A 36 -2.88 19.61 -5.62
CA TYR A 36 -1.97 20.10 -6.66
C TYR A 36 -2.71 20.52 -7.92
N GLU A 37 -3.71 19.76 -8.35
CA GLU A 37 -4.57 20.11 -9.49
C GLU A 37 -5.32 21.42 -9.22
N GLN A 38 -5.88 21.59 -8.01
CA GLN A 38 -6.58 22.82 -7.62
C GLN A 38 -5.67 24.05 -7.53
N ALA A 39 -4.43 23.87 -7.07
CA ALA A 39 -3.47 24.95 -6.92
C ALA A 39 -2.75 25.30 -8.24
N GLY A 40 -2.98 24.54 -9.32
CA GLY A 40 -2.28 24.74 -10.60
C GLY A 40 -0.78 24.52 -10.50
N VAL A 41 -0.36 23.56 -9.66
CA VAL A 41 1.05 23.19 -9.49
C VAL A 41 1.59 22.65 -10.82
N GLU A 42 2.89 22.81 -11.07
CA GLU A 42 3.54 22.31 -12.28
C GLU A 42 3.28 20.80 -12.48
N GLU A 43 3.01 20.40 -13.73
CA GLU A 43 2.63 19.02 -14.09
C GLU A 43 3.65 17.98 -13.59
N LEU A 44 4.94 18.33 -13.55
CA LEU A 44 5.99 17.45 -13.02
C LEU A 44 5.69 16.95 -11.60
N PHE A 45 5.14 17.81 -10.72
CA PHE A 45 4.79 17.40 -9.36
C PHE A 45 3.56 16.51 -9.32
N LEU A 46 2.59 16.72 -10.22
CA LEU A 46 1.43 15.83 -10.38
C LEU A 46 1.87 14.44 -10.85
N GLU A 47 2.74 14.38 -11.87
CA GLU A 47 3.31 13.13 -12.39
C GLU A 47 4.09 12.36 -11.31
N GLN A 48 4.83 13.06 -10.45
CA GLN A 48 5.52 12.44 -9.32
C GLN A 48 4.54 11.78 -8.34
N GLN A 49 3.43 12.46 -8.01
CA GLN A 49 2.42 11.89 -7.11
C GLN A 49 1.65 10.72 -7.74
N LYS A 50 1.32 10.81 -9.04
CA LYS A 50 0.71 9.70 -9.80
C LYS A 50 1.65 8.49 -9.83
N THR A 51 2.93 8.70 -10.09
CA THR A 51 3.95 7.63 -10.06
C THR A 51 4.10 7.01 -8.67
N LEU A 52 4.04 7.83 -7.61
CA LEU A 52 4.06 7.34 -6.23
C LEU A 52 2.82 6.49 -5.93
N LEU A 53 1.65 6.93 -6.37
CA LEU A 53 0.39 6.20 -6.22
C LEU A 53 0.45 4.83 -6.90
N ASP A 54 0.97 4.76 -8.13
CA ASP A 54 1.14 3.50 -8.85
C ASP A 54 2.05 2.53 -8.10
N LYS A 55 3.18 3.02 -7.56
CA LYS A 55 4.09 2.20 -6.74
C LYS A 55 3.40 1.67 -5.49
N VAL A 56 2.57 2.49 -4.84
CA VAL A 56 1.78 2.07 -3.67
C VAL A 56 0.77 0.99 -4.04
N TYR A 57 0.08 1.11 -5.18
CA TYR A 57 -0.84 0.06 -5.65
C TYR A 57 -0.14 -1.24 -6.02
N ILE A 58 1.03 -1.18 -6.67
CA ILE A 58 1.86 -2.35 -6.95
C ILE A 58 2.22 -3.05 -5.63
N ARG A 59 2.71 -2.27 -4.66
CA ARG A 59 3.09 -2.81 -3.35
C ARG A 59 1.90 -3.42 -2.60
N LEU A 60 0.73 -2.80 -2.71
CA LEU A 60 -0.49 -3.32 -2.12
C LEU A 60 -0.84 -4.70 -2.70
N ARG A 61 -0.81 -4.84 -4.03
CA ARG A 61 -1.06 -6.12 -4.71
C ARG A 61 -0.08 -7.20 -4.26
N GLU A 62 1.21 -6.89 -4.19
CA GLU A 62 2.22 -7.86 -3.70
C GLU A 62 1.95 -8.34 -2.28
N LEU A 63 1.44 -7.46 -1.41
CA LEU A 63 1.09 -7.81 -0.04
C LEU A 63 -0.19 -8.64 0.03
N GLU A 64 -1.19 -8.33 -0.80
CA GLU A 64 -2.42 -9.14 -0.92
C GLU A 64 -2.09 -10.55 -1.44
N ASP A 65 -1.24 -10.67 -2.46
CA ASP A 65 -0.75 -11.96 -2.96
C ASP A 65 0.06 -12.72 -1.90
N LYS A 66 0.84 -12.01 -1.08
CA LYS A 66 1.54 -12.62 0.05
C LYS A 66 0.57 -13.10 1.13
N GLU A 67 -0.46 -12.32 1.45
CA GLU A 67 -1.50 -12.71 2.41
C GLU A 67 -2.19 -14.01 1.97
N GLN A 68 -2.61 -14.08 0.69
CA GLN A 68 -3.27 -15.28 0.14
C GLN A 68 -2.37 -16.52 0.24
N ARG A 69 -1.06 -16.39 -0.06
CA ARG A 69 -0.11 -17.49 0.11
C ARG A 69 0.04 -17.93 1.56
N LEU A 70 0.15 -16.98 2.50
CA LEU A 70 0.23 -17.30 3.92
C LEU A 70 -1.04 -17.99 4.43
N LEU A 71 -2.22 -17.61 3.94
CA LEU A 71 -3.49 -18.24 4.28
C LEU A 71 -3.62 -19.65 3.71
N ALA A 72 -3.14 -19.89 2.48
CA ALA A 72 -3.17 -21.22 1.86
C ALA A 72 -2.23 -22.23 2.52
N GLU A 73 -1.24 -21.75 3.28
CA GLU A 73 -0.23 -22.56 3.97
C GLU A 73 -0.51 -22.77 5.47
N LEU A 74 -1.58 -22.19 6.00
CA LEU A 74 -2.08 -22.38 7.37
C LEU A 74 -3.03 -23.58 7.44
#